data_AF-A0A7C5DNS3-F1
#
_entry.id   AF-A0A7C5DNS3-F1
#
_cell.length_a   1.000
_cell.length_b   1.000
_cell.length_c   1.000
_cell.angle_alpha   90.00
_cell.angle_beta   90.00
_cell.angle_gamma   90.00
#
_symmetry.space_group_name_H-M   'P 1'
#
loop_
_entity.id
_entity.type
_entity.pdbx_description
1 polymer ?
#
loop_
_entity_poly.entity_id
_entity_poly.type
_entity_poly.pdbx_seq_one_letter_code
_entity_poly.pdbx_strand_id
1 'polypeptide(L)'
;RDLSISLGNARKLLASEGILMMLEVTNSPVYLDFIFGMTEGWWLYEDIDIRTEHATMPPDKWKTVLESNGYTDVACYSDFPENNVSCQTVVMARAEKLNIEANESDNEAKLAAGNWLVFTDHNGVSDKVIDHFKTLNKSCTTVEIGERYEEVADDKFTIDALSQDDVDKVLDFINRRGNFEGIIYAWGLDLLDRGLLSVETIEQGESQGTIMIMNIMKKLNETQYKKNPGIWVLLSGSQTVAGSPELINLSQEGLRGVSRCIVNEFPNYITTVVDFNDPVQDYEIEVFIDEIFAEDRVDELAFRGKKRYVNKLERISTDNIAQRAMKSVQAEGSPYTATISEYGVLDNIVLRETDKKTPASDQVEITVKASALNFRDIMIAMGLLSDEAVEGGLFGRTFGLECSGVVSAVGSDVTTLRVGDEVMATAPSCLGGFAYPMEVHCVKKPKNIDWNEAAGLPVVYTTAYFSLVHHCRLQKGEHVLIHAAAGGVGIAAINIANVIGAE
;
A
#
# COMPACT_ATOMS: atom_id res chain seq x y z
N ARG A 1 -13.55 2.79 -19.61
CA ARG A 1 -14.34 3.19 -20.79
C ARG A 1 -14.59 1.99 -21.69
N ASP A 2 -13.58 1.16 -21.90
CA ASP A 2 -13.68 -0.15 -22.54
C ASP A 2 -13.70 -1.26 -21.49
N LEU A 3 -14.75 -2.09 -21.48
CA LEU A 3 -14.91 -3.20 -20.53
C LEU A 3 -13.87 -4.30 -20.70
N SER A 4 -13.42 -4.59 -21.93
CA SER A 4 -12.41 -5.63 -22.16
C SER A 4 -11.08 -5.24 -21.55
N ILE A 5 -10.68 -3.98 -21.66
CA ILE A 5 -9.48 -3.46 -20.97
C ILE A 5 -9.64 -3.56 -19.44
N SER A 6 -10.78 -3.11 -18.92
CA SER A 6 -11.05 -3.15 -17.47
C SER A 6 -11.05 -4.58 -16.92
N LEU A 7 -11.74 -5.50 -17.57
CA LEU A 7 -11.80 -6.91 -17.19
C LEU A 7 -10.45 -7.60 -17.38
N GLY A 8 -9.70 -7.29 -18.44
CA GLY A 8 -8.35 -7.79 -18.63
C GLY A 8 -7.38 -7.37 -17.51
N ASN A 9 -7.53 -6.15 -16.98
CA ASN A 9 -6.75 -5.68 -15.82
C ASN A 9 -7.23 -6.34 -14.52
N ALA A 10 -8.53 -6.46 -14.29
CA ALA A 10 -9.08 -7.15 -13.13
C ALA A 10 -8.61 -8.61 -13.08
N ARG A 11 -8.56 -9.29 -14.23
CA ARG A 11 -8.10 -10.68 -14.36
C ARG A 11 -6.65 -10.85 -13.88
N LYS A 12 -5.76 -9.89 -14.16
CA LYS A 12 -4.36 -9.93 -13.73
C LYS A 12 -4.18 -9.85 -12.21
N LEU A 13 -5.20 -9.38 -11.49
CA LEU A 13 -5.20 -9.29 -10.03
C LEU A 13 -5.74 -10.56 -9.35
N LEU A 14 -6.35 -11.47 -10.12
CA LEU A 14 -6.90 -12.71 -9.59
C LEU A 14 -5.83 -13.80 -9.60
N ALA A 15 -5.78 -14.58 -8.52
CA ALA A 15 -5.05 -15.84 -8.51
C ALA A 15 -5.65 -16.84 -9.51
N SER A 16 -4.91 -17.91 -9.83
CA SER A 16 -5.45 -19.05 -10.60
C SER A 16 -6.79 -19.51 -10.03
N GLU A 17 -7.81 -19.66 -10.88
CA GLU A 17 -9.19 -20.02 -10.49
C GLU A 17 -9.88 -19.05 -9.50
N GLY A 18 -9.33 -17.85 -9.32
CA GLY A 18 -9.90 -16.79 -8.50
C GLY A 18 -11.27 -16.32 -9.01
N ILE A 19 -12.13 -15.84 -8.11
CA ILE A 19 -13.48 -15.40 -8.44
C ILE A 19 -13.55 -13.88 -8.51
N LEU A 20 -14.00 -13.36 -9.65
CA LEU A 20 -14.53 -12.01 -9.78
C LEU A 20 -16.00 -12.03 -9.35
N MET A 21 -16.38 -11.12 -8.45
CA MET A 21 -17.77 -10.87 -8.07
C MET A 21 -18.09 -9.40 -8.28
N MET A 22 -19.16 -9.12 -8.99
CA MET A 22 -19.66 -7.77 -9.28
C MET A 22 -21.13 -7.69 -8.92
N LEU A 23 -21.56 -6.53 -8.42
CA LEU A 23 -22.97 -6.19 -8.27
C LEU A 23 -23.31 -5.16 -9.33
N GLU A 24 -24.19 -5.52 -10.26
CA GLU A 24 -24.48 -4.72 -11.44
C GLU A 24 -25.98 -4.45 -11.58
N VAL A 25 -26.30 -3.25 -12.09
CA VAL A 25 -27.64 -2.94 -12.58
C VAL A 25 -27.75 -3.54 -13.97
N THR A 26 -28.57 -4.58 -14.13
CA THR A 26 -28.65 -5.33 -15.41
C THR A 26 -29.89 -5.03 -16.25
N ASN A 27 -30.57 -3.94 -15.94
CA ASN A 27 -31.59 -3.33 -16.79
C ASN A 27 -31.29 -1.86 -17.03
N SER A 28 -32.15 -1.19 -17.79
CA SER A 28 -32.07 0.24 -18.08
C SER A 28 -33.23 0.99 -17.42
N PRO A 29 -33.27 1.08 -16.08
CA PRO A 29 -34.41 1.68 -15.41
C PRO A 29 -34.32 3.20 -15.44
N VAL A 30 -35.36 3.84 -15.97
CA VAL A 30 -35.41 5.31 -16.20
C VAL A 30 -35.09 6.14 -14.96
N TYR A 31 -35.45 5.68 -13.74
CA TYR A 31 -35.16 6.42 -12.51
C TYR A 31 -33.64 6.54 -12.26
N LEU A 32 -32.85 5.57 -12.72
CA LEU A 32 -31.42 5.52 -12.49
C LEU A 32 -30.69 6.48 -13.43
N ASP A 33 -31.23 6.72 -14.63
CA ASP A 33 -30.78 7.81 -15.51
C ASP A 33 -31.07 9.19 -14.92
N PHE A 34 -32.18 9.37 -14.19
CA PHE A 34 -32.43 10.63 -13.48
C PHE A 34 -31.44 10.89 -12.35
N ILE A 35 -30.94 9.83 -11.69
CA ILE A 35 -30.00 9.95 -10.57
C ILE A 35 -28.56 10.08 -11.09
N PHE A 36 -28.13 9.17 -11.98
CA PHE A 36 -26.73 9.05 -12.41
C PHE A 36 -26.47 9.56 -13.82
N GLY A 37 -27.48 9.68 -14.68
CA GLY A 37 -27.32 10.11 -16.07
C GLY A 37 -26.87 11.56 -16.23
N MET A 38 -26.93 12.36 -15.16
CA MET A 38 -26.36 13.71 -15.11
C MET A 38 -24.87 13.73 -14.74
N THR A 39 -24.29 12.59 -14.34
CA THR A 39 -22.86 12.48 -14.03
C THR A 39 -22.06 12.33 -15.32
N GLU A 40 -20.90 12.99 -15.41
CA GLU A 40 -20.05 12.92 -16.62
C GLU A 40 -19.65 11.47 -16.94
N GLY A 41 -19.45 10.63 -15.92
CA GLY A 41 -19.02 9.23 -16.07
C GLY A 41 -20.04 8.27 -16.68
N TRP A 42 -21.34 8.54 -16.50
CA TRP A 42 -22.40 7.56 -16.79
C TRP A 42 -22.45 7.13 -18.26
N TRP A 43 -22.24 8.08 -19.17
CA TRP A 43 -22.29 7.84 -20.62
C TRP A 43 -20.90 7.70 -21.27
N LEU A 44 -19.81 7.69 -20.49
CA LEU A 44 -18.42 7.67 -21.00
C LEU A 44 -17.90 6.26 -21.33
N TYR A 45 -18.67 5.48 -22.06
CA TYR A 45 -18.26 4.18 -22.57
C TYR A 45 -17.90 4.22 -24.06
N GLU A 46 -16.95 3.37 -24.48
CA GLU A 46 -16.40 3.36 -25.86
C GLU A 46 -16.63 2.01 -26.59
N ASP A 47 -17.00 0.96 -25.85
CA ASP A 47 -17.34 -0.40 -26.33
C ASP A 47 -18.78 -0.49 -26.85
N ILE A 48 -19.08 0.36 -27.83
CA ILE A 48 -20.40 0.51 -28.47
C ILE A 48 -20.87 -0.73 -29.25
N ASP A 49 -19.96 -1.66 -29.54
CA ASP A 49 -20.26 -2.97 -30.10
C ASP A 49 -21.00 -3.89 -29.10
N ILE A 50 -20.77 -3.66 -27.81
CA ILE A 50 -21.39 -4.40 -26.71
C ILE A 50 -22.51 -3.55 -26.08
N ARG A 51 -22.20 -2.30 -25.70
CA ARG A 51 -23.12 -1.33 -25.10
C ARG A 51 -23.74 -0.43 -26.18
N THR A 52 -24.71 -1.00 -26.89
CA THR A 52 -25.32 -0.37 -28.07
C THR A 52 -26.32 0.75 -27.73
N GLU A 53 -27.06 0.62 -26.63
CA GLU A 53 -28.22 1.47 -26.34
C GLU A 53 -28.18 2.16 -24.96
N HIS A 54 -27.37 1.64 -24.03
CA HIS A 54 -27.37 2.10 -22.64
C HIS A 54 -26.04 1.83 -21.93
N ALA A 55 -25.78 2.56 -20.83
CA ALA A 55 -24.59 2.38 -19.99
C ALA A 55 -24.56 1.03 -19.25
N THR A 56 -25.74 0.45 -19.02
CA THR A 56 -25.96 -0.85 -18.37
C THR A 56 -26.23 -1.95 -19.40
N MET A 57 -26.14 -3.22 -18.98
CA MET A 57 -26.31 -4.36 -19.88
C MET A 57 -27.07 -5.51 -19.24
N PRO A 58 -27.87 -6.27 -20.00
CA PRO A 58 -28.52 -7.48 -19.51
C PRO A 58 -27.50 -8.57 -19.12
N PRO A 59 -27.89 -9.51 -18.24
CA PRO A 59 -26.98 -10.55 -17.75
C PRO A 59 -26.31 -11.38 -18.86
N ASP A 60 -27.02 -11.66 -19.95
CA ASP A 60 -26.48 -12.42 -21.09
C ASP A 60 -25.36 -11.70 -21.84
N LYS A 61 -25.42 -10.36 -21.91
CA LYS A 61 -24.32 -9.56 -22.48
C LYS A 61 -23.12 -9.57 -21.55
N TRP A 62 -23.32 -9.42 -20.24
CA TRP A 62 -22.24 -9.56 -19.25
C TRP A 62 -21.51 -10.90 -19.37
N LYS A 63 -22.27 -11.99 -19.51
CA LYS A 63 -21.71 -13.32 -19.74
C LYS A 63 -20.81 -13.37 -20.97
N THR A 64 -21.30 -12.87 -22.12
CA THR A 64 -20.52 -12.81 -23.37
C THR A 64 -19.20 -12.05 -23.19
N VAL A 65 -19.22 -10.88 -22.53
CA VAL A 65 -18.02 -10.05 -22.35
C VAL A 65 -17.01 -10.72 -21.43
N LEU A 66 -17.47 -11.32 -20.33
CA LEU A 66 -16.60 -12.04 -19.38
C LEU A 66 -15.94 -13.24 -20.06
N GLU A 67 -16.72 -14.06 -20.77
CA GLU A 67 -16.18 -15.23 -21.50
C GLU A 67 -15.18 -14.81 -22.59
N SER A 68 -15.46 -13.73 -23.31
CA SER A 68 -14.54 -13.18 -24.32
C SER A 68 -13.23 -12.62 -23.72
N ASN A 69 -13.22 -12.32 -22.42
CA ASN A 69 -12.05 -11.84 -21.68
C ASN A 69 -11.37 -12.94 -20.84
N GLY A 70 -11.64 -14.22 -21.15
CA GLY A 70 -10.97 -15.37 -20.53
C GLY A 70 -11.40 -15.65 -19.10
N TYR A 71 -12.66 -15.34 -18.78
CA TYR A 71 -13.32 -15.86 -17.59
C TYR A 71 -14.17 -17.09 -17.95
N THR A 72 -14.34 -18.00 -16.99
CA THR A 72 -15.17 -19.21 -17.07
C THR A 72 -16.19 -19.24 -15.93
N ASP A 73 -17.07 -20.25 -15.93
CA ASP A 73 -18.09 -20.45 -14.87
C ASP A 73 -18.93 -19.20 -14.55
N VAL A 74 -19.31 -18.42 -15.57
CA VAL A 74 -20.08 -17.19 -15.34
C VAL A 74 -21.48 -17.52 -14.86
N ALA A 75 -21.85 -16.96 -13.70
CA ALA A 75 -23.16 -17.13 -13.08
C ALA A 75 -23.74 -15.77 -12.67
N CYS A 76 -25.01 -15.56 -12.98
CA CYS A 76 -25.73 -14.31 -12.69
C CYS A 76 -26.92 -14.63 -11.76
N TYR A 77 -27.03 -13.90 -10.65
CA TYR A 77 -28.10 -14.03 -9.67
C TYR A 77 -28.82 -12.70 -9.52
N SER A 78 -30.03 -12.62 -10.06
CA SER A 78 -30.87 -11.43 -10.05
C SER A 78 -31.82 -11.44 -8.85
N ASP A 79 -32.05 -10.27 -8.27
CA ASP A 79 -33.03 -10.04 -7.19
C ASP A 79 -34.49 -10.27 -7.62
N PHE A 80 -34.80 -10.09 -8.92
CA PHE A 80 -36.10 -10.40 -9.53
C PHE A 80 -35.98 -11.40 -10.69
N PRO A 81 -36.92 -12.36 -10.84
CA PRO A 81 -36.90 -13.33 -11.94
C PRO A 81 -37.13 -12.72 -13.32
N GLU A 82 -37.93 -11.65 -13.39
CA GLU A 82 -38.18 -10.90 -14.61
C GLU A 82 -37.36 -9.60 -14.56
N ASN A 83 -36.52 -9.37 -15.57
CA ASN A 83 -35.62 -8.21 -15.66
C ASN A 83 -36.38 -6.91 -16.05
N ASN A 84 -37.61 -6.72 -15.55
CA ASN A 84 -38.56 -5.68 -15.96
C ASN A 84 -38.77 -4.57 -14.92
N VAL A 85 -38.33 -4.77 -13.68
CA VAL A 85 -38.26 -3.76 -12.60
C VAL A 85 -36.80 -3.65 -12.16
N SER A 86 -36.38 -2.53 -11.54
CA SER A 86 -35.00 -2.29 -11.06
C SER A 86 -34.34 -3.59 -10.58
N CYS A 87 -33.35 -4.07 -11.35
CA CYS A 87 -32.81 -5.39 -11.15
C CYS A 87 -31.33 -5.28 -10.83
N GLN A 88 -30.99 -5.63 -9.60
CA GLN A 88 -29.61 -5.81 -9.16
C GLN A 88 -29.23 -7.28 -9.39
N THR A 89 -28.14 -7.49 -10.12
CA THR A 89 -27.63 -8.82 -10.41
C THR A 89 -26.23 -8.95 -9.84
N VAL A 90 -26.03 -9.99 -9.03
CA VAL A 90 -24.70 -10.46 -8.67
C VAL A 90 -24.15 -11.27 -9.84
N VAL A 91 -23.09 -10.78 -10.46
CA VAL A 91 -22.37 -11.47 -11.53
C VAL A 91 -21.10 -12.06 -10.94
N MET A 92 -20.96 -13.38 -11.03
CA MET A 92 -19.75 -14.10 -10.63
C MET A 92 -19.09 -14.71 -11.85
N ALA A 93 -17.77 -14.67 -11.89
CA ALA A 93 -16.97 -15.27 -12.95
C ALA A 93 -15.65 -15.78 -12.40
N ARG A 94 -15.16 -16.92 -12.90
CA ARG A 94 -13.91 -17.54 -12.50
C ARG A 94 -12.80 -17.14 -13.48
N ALA A 95 -11.65 -16.71 -12.98
CA ALA A 95 -10.46 -16.56 -13.81
C ALA A 95 -10.01 -17.94 -14.31
N GLU A 96 -9.43 -18.00 -15.51
CA GLU A 96 -8.87 -19.25 -16.03
C GLU A 96 -7.95 -19.93 -15.01
N LYS A 97 -8.01 -21.27 -14.96
CA LYS A 97 -7.03 -22.05 -14.22
C LYS A 97 -5.68 -21.88 -14.91
N LEU A 98 -4.79 -21.09 -14.30
CA LEU A 98 -3.40 -21.07 -14.71
C LEU A 98 -2.85 -22.47 -14.49
N ASN A 99 -2.29 -23.05 -15.55
CA ASN A 99 -1.63 -24.34 -15.45
C ASN A 99 -0.28 -24.15 -14.75
N ILE A 100 -0.30 -24.17 -13.41
CA ILE A 100 0.92 -24.16 -12.58
C ILE A 100 1.65 -25.51 -12.65
N GLU A 101 0.99 -26.55 -13.18
CA GLU A 101 1.58 -27.87 -13.48
C GLU A 101 2.14 -27.98 -14.90
N ALA A 102 2.00 -26.93 -15.73
CA ALA A 102 2.91 -26.81 -16.85
C ALA A 102 4.28 -26.71 -16.19
N ASN A 103 5.01 -27.83 -16.18
CA ASN A 103 6.43 -27.85 -15.91
C ASN A 103 7.00 -26.58 -16.50
N GLU A 104 7.85 -25.89 -15.73
CA GLU A 104 8.88 -25.01 -16.26
C GLU A 104 9.09 -25.45 -17.72
N SER A 105 8.67 -24.64 -18.69
CA SER A 105 9.19 -24.88 -20.03
C SER A 105 10.67 -24.77 -19.80
N ASP A 106 11.32 -25.94 -19.71
CA ASP A 106 12.68 -26.17 -19.23
C ASP A 106 13.46 -24.94 -19.61
N ASN A 107 13.75 -24.04 -18.65
CA ASN A 107 14.22 -22.70 -19.00
C ASN A 107 15.53 -22.92 -19.76
N GLU A 108 15.48 -22.80 -21.08
CA GLU A 108 16.55 -23.31 -21.95
C GLU A 108 17.86 -22.59 -21.62
N ALA A 109 17.76 -21.33 -21.19
CA ALA A 109 18.88 -20.54 -20.70
C ALA A 109 19.44 -21.05 -19.35
N LYS A 110 18.58 -21.49 -18.43
CA LYS A 110 18.97 -22.11 -17.15
C LYS A 110 19.69 -23.44 -17.36
N LEU A 111 19.24 -24.24 -18.33
CA LEU A 111 19.80 -25.59 -18.61
C LEU A 111 20.99 -25.59 -19.58
N ALA A 112 21.13 -24.56 -20.41
CA ALA A 112 22.25 -24.46 -21.35
C ALA A 112 23.60 -24.36 -20.63
N ALA A 113 24.65 -24.92 -21.22
CA ALA A 113 26.00 -24.79 -20.70
C ALA A 113 26.53 -23.35 -20.88
N GLY A 114 27.08 -22.76 -19.82
CA GLY A 114 27.57 -21.39 -19.82
C GLY A 114 28.79 -21.18 -18.94
N ASN A 115 29.66 -20.25 -19.33
CA ASN A 115 30.83 -19.85 -18.55
C ASN A 115 30.52 -18.54 -17.81
N TRP A 116 30.85 -18.51 -16.52
CA TRP A 116 30.60 -17.40 -15.61
C TRP A 116 31.88 -16.96 -14.92
N LEU A 117 32.05 -15.65 -14.77
CA LEU A 117 33.14 -15.07 -13.99
C LEU A 117 32.62 -14.66 -12.62
N VAL A 118 33.21 -15.17 -11.55
CA VAL A 118 32.75 -14.91 -10.17
C VAL A 118 33.87 -14.25 -9.40
N PHE A 119 33.69 -12.98 -9.04
CA PHE A 119 34.55 -12.28 -8.09
C PHE A 119 34.07 -12.66 -6.69
N THR A 120 34.76 -13.57 -6.02
CA THR A 120 34.28 -14.30 -4.84
C THR A 120 34.39 -13.49 -3.56
N ASP A 121 33.38 -13.61 -2.69
CA ASP A 121 33.41 -13.08 -1.32
C ASP A 121 34.06 -14.06 -0.32
N HIS A 122 34.48 -13.55 0.84
CA HIS A 122 35.01 -14.31 1.96
C HIS A 122 33.93 -14.79 2.95
N ASN A 123 32.67 -14.41 2.76
CA ASN A 123 31.55 -14.80 3.61
C ASN A 123 30.88 -16.12 3.15
N GLY A 124 31.32 -16.70 2.03
CA GLY A 124 30.84 -17.98 1.49
C GLY A 124 29.52 -17.89 0.72
N VAL A 125 29.07 -16.69 0.34
CA VAL A 125 27.86 -16.52 -0.48
C VAL A 125 28.10 -17.00 -1.91
N SER A 126 29.20 -16.56 -2.50
CA SER A 126 29.65 -16.94 -3.85
C SER A 126 29.96 -18.44 -3.95
N ASP A 127 30.50 -19.06 -2.90
CA ASP A 127 30.69 -20.53 -2.86
C ASP A 127 29.37 -21.27 -3.04
N LYS A 128 28.31 -20.84 -2.35
CA LYS A 128 26.97 -21.45 -2.48
C LYS A 128 26.37 -21.21 -3.86
N VAL A 129 26.59 -20.02 -4.44
CA VAL A 129 26.19 -19.71 -5.81
C VAL A 129 26.91 -20.62 -6.82
N ILE A 130 28.22 -20.78 -6.66
CA ILE A 130 29.06 -21.65 -7.50
C ILE A 130 28.60 -23.12 -7.39
N ASP A 131 28.30 -23.60 -6.19
CA ASP A 131 27.80 -24.96 -5.99
C ASP A 131 26.44 -25.18 -6.66
N HIS A 132 25.54 -24.21 -6.60
CA HIS A 132 24.27 -24.27 -7.34
C HIS A 132 24.49 -24.26 -8.85
N PHE A 133 25.39 -23.40 -9.33
CA PHE A 133 25.75 -23.29 -10.74
C PHE A 133 26.32 -24.60 -11.32
N LYS A 134 27.08 -25.37 -10.54
CA LYS A 134 27.53 -26.72 -10.93
C LYS A 134 26.36 -27.66 -11.22
N THR A 135 25.27 -27.56 -10.46
CA THR A 135 24.06 -28.37 -10.70
C THR A 135 23.30 -27.96 -11.95
N LEU A 136 23.49 -26.72 -12.41
CA LEU A 136 22.85 -26.12 -13.59
C LEU A 136 23.76 -26.09 -14.83
N ASN A 137 24.79 -26.95 -14.86
CA ASN A 137 25.73 -27.06 -16.00
C ASN A 137 26.46 -25.73 -16.32
N LYS A 138 26.65 -24.87 -15.31
CA LYS A 138 27.41 -23.62 -15.42
C LYS A 138 28.83 -23.82 -14.89
N SER A 139 29.82 -23.42 -15.68
CA SER A 139 31.23 -23.44 -15.29
C SER A 139 31.64 -22.07 -14.75
N CYS A 140 32.29 -22.04 -13.60
CA CYS A 140 32.69 -20.80 -12.94
C CYS A 140 34.22 -20.65 -12.95
N THR A 141 34.70 -19.51 -13.43
CA THR A 141 36.07 -19.03 -13.20
C THR A 141 36.03 -18.03 -12.04
N THR A 142 36.85 -18.24 -11.01
CA THR A 142 36.79 -17.49 -9.76
C THR A 142 37.95 -16.50 -9.63
N VAL A 143 37.67 -15.33 -9.05
CA VAL A 143 38.64 -14.25 -8.84
C VAL A 143 38.59 -13.76 -7.40
N GLU A 144 39.73 -13.87 -6.71
CA GLU A 144 39.94 -13.39 -5.35
C GLU A 144 40.80 -12.12 -5.35
N ILE A 145 40.65 -11.29 -4.32
CA ILE A 145 41.52 -10.12 -4.13
C ILE A 145 42.92 -10.60 -3.71
N GLY A 146 43.95 -10.13 -4.41
CA GLY A 146 45.36 -10.40 -4.12
C GLY A 146 46.25 -9.18 -4.32
N GLU A 147 47.57 -9.37 -4.22
CA GLU A 147 48.55 -8.28 -4.43
C GLU A 147 48.95 -8.09 -5.90
N ARG A 148 48.66 -9.07 -6.77
CA ARG A 148 49.03 -9.11 -8.19
C ARG A 148 48.25 -10.22 -8.89
N TYR A 149 48.27 -10.22 -10.22
CA TYR A 149 47.83 -11.35 -11.03
C TYR A 149 48.62 -12.64 -10.69
N GLU A 150 47.90 -13.66 -10.24
CA GLU A 150 48.40 -15.02 -10.06
C GLU A 150 47.33 -16.04 -10.45
N GLU A 151 47.71 -17.02 -11.27
CA GLU A 151 46.86 -18.16 -11.64
C GLU A 151 47.07 -19.25 -10.59
N VAL A 152 46.14 -19.35 -9.64
CA VAL A 152 46.22 -20.27 -8.50
C VAL A 152 45.82 -21.70 -8.92
N ALA A 153 44.91 -21.81 -9.87
CA ALA A 153 44.52 -23.04 -10.56
C ALA A 153 43.93 -22.70 -11.94
N ASP A 154 43.67 -23.72 -12.77
CA ASP A 154 43.17 -23.55 -14.15
C ASP A 154 41.98 -22.58 -14.29
N ASP A 155 41.12 -22.51 -13.27
CA ASP A 155 39.92 -21.64 -13.25
C ASP A 155 39.87 -20.72 -12.03
N LYS A 156 41.01 -20.47 -11.37
CA LYS A 156 41.09 -19.64 -10.16
C LYS A 156 42.25 -18.64 -10.25
N PHE A 157 41.91 -17.37 -10.08
CA PHE A 157 42.85 -16.25 -10.16
C PHE A 157 42.82 -15.41 -8.89
N THR A 158 43.96 -14.82 -8.54
CA THR A 158 44.01 -13.66 -7.65
C THR A 158 44.50 -12.46 -8.46
N ILE A 159 43.94 -11.28 -8.18
CA ILE A 159 44.33 -10.03 -8.87
C ILE A 159 44.38 -8.85 -7.91
N ASP A 160 45.17 -7.83 -8.24
CA ASP A 160 45.11 -6.54 -7.54
C ASP A 160 43.79 -5.82 -7.87
N ALA A 161 43.02 -5.45 -6.84
CA ALA A 161 41.74 -4.76 -6.95
C ALA A 161 41.81 -3.40 -7.69
N LEU A 162 43.01 -2.83 -7.84
CA LEU A 162 43.24 -1.57 -8.55
C LEU A 162 43.81 -1.75 -9.96
N SER A 163 44.23 -2.97 -10.33
CA SER A 163 44.96 -3.21 -11.58
C SER A 163 44.02 -3.45 -12.76
N GLN A 164 44.06 -2.56 -13.75
CA GLN A 164 43.40 -2.77 -15.04
C GLN A 164 44.01 -3.95 -15.81
N ASP A 165 45.35 -4.07 -15.81
CA ASP A 165 46.06 -5.12 -16.56
C ASP A 165 45.74 -6.52 -16.04
N ASP A 166 45.51 -6.65 -14.73
CA ASP A 166 45.18 -7.94 -14.13
C ASP A 166 43.77 -8.40 -14.52
N VAL A 167 42.77 -7.50 -14.45
CA VAL A 167 41.40 -7.85 -14.84
C VAL A 167 41.26 -8.06 -16.36
N ASP A 168 42.04 -7.34 -17.17
CA ASP A 168 42.09 -7.54 -18.62
C ASP A 168 42.49 -8.98 -18.97
N LYS A 169 43.50 -9.54 -18.29
CA LYS A 169 43.95 -10.93 -18.50
C LYS A 169 42.86 -11.94 -18.16
N VAL A 170 42.13 -11.71 -17.06
CA VAL A 170 41.04 -12.60 -16.61
C VAL A 170 39.86 -12.55 -17.59
N LEU A 171 39.47 -11.35 -18.04
CA LEU A 171 38.40 -11.19 -19.03
C LEU A 171 38.79 -11.80 -20.39
N ASP A 172 40.05 -11.66 -20.81
CA ASP A 172 40.56 -12.31 -22.02
C ASP A 172 40.65 -13.83 -21.88
N PHE A 173 40.92 -14.35 -20.68
CA PHE A 173 40.88 -15.78 -20.39
C PHE A 173 39.46 -16.33 -20.56
N ILE A 174 38.46 -15.77 -19.88
CA ILE A 174 37.09 -16.29 -19.96
C ILE A 174 36.47 -16.11 -21.34
N ASN A 175 36.74 -14.99 -22.01
CA ASN A 175 36.26 -14.75 -23.38
C ASN A 175 36.79 -15.81 -24.36
N ARG A 176 38.05 -16.26 -24.20
CA ARG A 176 38.64 -17.34 -25.03
C ARG A 176 37.98 -18.70 -24.80
N ARG A 177 37.38 -18.96 -23.64
CA ARG A 177 36.59 -20.18 -23.38
C ARG A 177 35.27 -20.22 -24.16
N GLY A 178 34.79 -19.07 -24.64
CA GLY A 178 33.50 -18.94 -25.33
C GLY A 178 32.32 -19.05 -24.36
N ASN A 179 31.09 -18.92 -24.86
CA ASN A 179 29.84 -19.00 -24.07
C ASN A 179 29.89 -18.20 -22.75
N PHE A 180 30.48 -17.01 -22.78
CA PHE A 180 30.55 -16.14 -21.60
C PHE A 180 29.17 -15.52 -21.35
N GLU A 181 28.48 -16.01 -20.31
CA GLU A 181 27.09 -15.65 -20.03
C GLU A 181 26.96 -14.50 -19.06
N GLY A 182 27.84 -14.42 -18.06
CA GLY A 182 27.70 -13.38 -17.04
C GLY A 182 28.83 -13.29 -16.03
N ILE A 183 28.78 -12.21 -15.27
CA ILE A 183 29.68 -11.86 -14.19
C ILE A 183 28.86 -11.79 -12.90
N ILE A 184 29.34 -12.44 -11.84
CA ILE A 184 28.86 -12.25 -10.48
C ILE A 184 29.94 -11.52 -9.70
N TYR A 185 29.63 -10.30 -9.29
CA TYR A 185 30.52 -9.42 -8.56
C TYR A 185 30.17 -9.45 -7.07
N ALA A 186 30.75 -10.39 -6.32
CA ALA A 186 30.48 -10.60 -4.90
C ALA A 186 31.47 -9.90 -3.96
N TRP A 187 32.52 -9.25 -4.48
CA TRP A 187 33.41 -8.41 -3.65
C TRP A 187 32.67 -7.29 -2.90
N GLY A 188 31.49 -6.88 -3.37
CA GLY A 188 30.61 -5.96 -2.64
C GLY A 188 30.18 -6.47 -1.26
N LEU A 189 30.15 -7.79 -1.06
CA LEU A 189 29.81 -8.45 0.20
C LEU A 189 30.98 -8.46 1.20
N ASP A 190 32.21 -8.24 0.74
CA ASP A 190 33.42 -8.19 1.58
C ASP A 190 33.74 -6.77 2.08
N LEU A 191 33.00 -5.78 1.59
CA LEU A 191 33.17 -4.40 2.04
C LEU A 191 32.85 -4.29 3.54
N LEU A 192 33.66 -3.50 4.25
CA LEU A 192 33.75 -3.50 5.72
C LEU A 192 32.39 -3.43 6.42
N ASP A 193 32.29 -4.18 7.53
CA ASP A 193 31.10 -4.22 8.38
C ASP A 193 30.74 -2.83 8.91
N ARG A 194 29.44 -2.58 9.01
CA ARG A 194 28.81 -1.38 9.53
C ARG A 194 29.35 -0.93 10.91
N GLY A 195 29.74 -1.85 11.79
CA GLY A 195 30.32 -1.54 13.10
C GLY A 195 31.75 -1.00 13.06
N LEU A 196 32.43 -1.09 11.92
CA LEU A 196 33.83 -0.68 11.73
C LEU A 196 33.97 0.57 10.85
N LEU A 197 32.86 1.24 10.53
CA LEU A 197 32.86 2.38 9.61
C LEU A 197 33.55 3.62 10.20
N SER A 198 34.47 4.14 9.40
CA SER A 198 35.19 5.41 9.50
C SER A 198 35.40 5.97 8.09
N VAL A 199 35.84 7.23 7.96
CA VAL A 199 36.12 7.84 6.64
C VAL A 199 37.15 7.01 5.86
N GLU A 200 38.26 6.64 6.51
CA GLU A 200 39.35 5.87 5.89
C GLU A 200 38.88 4.49 5.40
N THR A 201 38.07 3.80 6.20
CA THR A 201 37.52 2.49 5.83
C THR A 201 36.50 2.56 4.70
N ILE A 202 35.77 3.68 4.58
CA ILE A 202 34.84 3.88 3.44
C ILE A 202 35.65 4.10 2.16
N GLU A 203 36.69 4.94 2.20
CA GLU A 203 37.60 5.16 1.06
C GLU A 203 38.32 3.86 0.63
N GLN A 204 38.69 3.01 1.59
CA GLN A 204 39.23 1.67 1.30
C GLN A 204 38.19 0.77 0.63
N GLY A 205 36.95 0.79 1.09
CA GLY A 205 35.85 0.03 0.47
C GLY A 205 35.59 0.46 -0.97
N GLU A 206 35.63 1.77 -1.26
CA GLU A 206 35.55 2.29 -2.63
C GLU A 206 36.70 1.78 -3.51
N SER A 207 37.92 1.76 -2.95
CA SER A 207 39.10 1.32 -3.68
C SER A 207 39.05 -0.17 -4.03
N GLN A 208 38.51 -1.00 -3.13
CA GLN A 208 38.45 -2.45 -3.33
C GLN A 208 37.26 -2.90 -4.20
N GLY A 209 36.11 -2.26 -4.05
CA GLY A 209 34.90 -2.62 -4.80
C GLY A 209 34.70 -1.79 -6.08
N THR A 210 34.57 -0.47 -5.90
CA THR A 210 34.11 0.44 -6.95
C THR A 210 35.09 0.55 -8.11
N ILE A 211 36.39 0.59 -7.85
CA ILE A 211 37.40 0.74 -8.91
C ILE A 211 37.43 -0.50 -9.82
N MET A 212 37.37 -1.70 -9.25
CA MET A 212 37.41 -2.93 -10.04
C MET A 212 36.21 -3.04 -10.98
N ILE A 213 34.99 -2.71 -10.55
CA ILE A 213 33.83 -2.77 -11.46
C ILE A 213 33.96 -1.76 -12.63
N MET A 214 34.58 -0.60 -12.40
CA MET A 214 34.91 0.34 -13.48
C MET A 214 35.95 -0.24 -14.45
N ASN A 215 36.99 -0.89 -13.94
CA ASN A 215 38.01 -1.54 -14.77
C ASN A 215 37.42 -2.67 -15.62
N ILE A 216 36.51 -3.47 -15.04
CA ILE A 216 35.74 -4.50 -15.77
C ILE A 216 34.97 -3.84 -16.92
N MET A 217 34.18 -2.80 -16.63
CA MET A 217 33.37 -2.13 -17.64
C MET A 217 34.19 -1.51 -18.77
N LYS A 218 35.35 -0.93 -18.45
CA LYS A 218 36.27 -0.41 -19.45
C LYS A 218 36.69 -1.49 -20.45
N LYS A 219 37.15 -2.65 -19.96
CA LYS A 219 37.55 -3.78 -20.80
C LYS A 219 36.38 -4.37 -21.58
N LEU A 220 35.22 -4.51 -20.95
CA LEU A 220 34.00 -4.98 -21.61
C LEU A 220 33.63 -4.06 -22.78
N ASN A 221 33.69 -2.73 -22.60
CA ASN A 221 33.36 -1.77 -23.65
C ASN A 221 34.38 -1.74 -24.80
N GLU A 222 35.63 -2.11 -24.56
CA GLU A 222 36.67 -2.24 -25.59
C GLU A 222 36.55 -3.57 -26.37
N THR A 223 35.82 -4.55 -25.84
CA THR A 223 35.73 -5.90 -26.41
C THR A 223 34.40 -6.12 -27.13
N GLN A 224 34.46 -6.63 -28.37
CA GLN A 224 33.24 -7.00 -29.11
C GLN A 224 32.82 -8.43 -28.80
N TYR A 225 31.75 -8.60 -28.03
CA TYR A 225 31.13 -9.89 -27.76
C TYR A 225 30.01 -10.19 -28.76
N LYS A 226 29.81 -11.47 -29.09
CA LYS A 226 28.63 -11.91 -29.87
C LYS A 226 27.34 -11.72 -29.09
N LYS A 227 27.39 -11.97 -27.78
CA LYS A 227 26.35 -11.72 -26.79
C LYS A 227 27.06 -11.12 -25.57
N ASN A 228 26.61 -9.97 -25.11
CA ASN A 228 27.21 -9.34 -23.95
C ASN A 228 26.87 -10.14 -22.69
N PRO A 229 27.82 -10.36 -21.77
CA PRO A 229 27.55 -10.98 -20.49
C PRO A 229 26.59 -10.12 -19.65
N GLY A 230 25.73 -10.78 -18.88
CA GLY A 230 25.00 -10.12 -17.78
C GLY A 230 25.93 -9.81 -16.61
N ILE A 231 25.59 -8.82 -15.79
CA ILE A 231 26.41 -8.38 -14.67
C ILE A 231 25.53 -8.32 -13.43
N TRP A 232 25.91 -9.06 -12.39
CA TRP A 232 25.20 -9.13 -11.12
C TRP A 232 26.11 -8.60 -10.02
N VAL A 233 25.75 -7.46 -9.44
CA VAL A 233 26.51 -6.83 -8.35
C VAL A 233 25.84 -7.16 -7.02
N LEU A 234 26.56 -7.86 -6.14
CA LEU A 234 25.99 -8.34 -4.88
C LEU A 234 26.40 -7.46 -3.72
N LEU A 235 25.40 -6.98 -2.98
CA LEU A 235 25.49 -6.13 -1.81
C LEU A 235 24.73 -6.78 -0.65
N SER A 236 24.98 -6.33 0.57
CA SER A 236 24.30 -6.80 1.78
C SER A 236 24.08 -5.65 2.75
N GLY A 237 22.81 -5.32 3.00
CA GLY A 237 22.42 -4.26 3.93
C GLY A 237 22.74 -2.84 3.45
N SER A 238 22.88 -2.62 2.15
CA SER A 238 23.20 -1.31 1.56
C SER A 238 22.03 -0.32 1.67
N GLN A 239 20.78 -0.81 1.67
CA GLN A 239 19.58 0.03 1.70
C GLN A 239 18.53 -0.45 2.70
N THR A 240 17.79 0.46 3.32
CA THR A 240 16.65 0.09 4.17
C THR A 240 15.40 -0.17 3.32
N VAL A 241 14.92 -1.41 3.32
CA VAL A 241 13.70 -1.84 2.63
C VAL A 241 12.80 -2.54 3.63
N ALA A 242 11.51 -2.14 3.67
CA ALA A 242 10.54 -2.64 4.64
C ALA A 242 11.02 -2.56 6.13
N GLY A 243 11.83 -1.55 6.44
CA GLY A 243 12.39 -1.34 7.79
C GLY A 243 13.62 -2.18 8.12
N SER A 244 14.23 -2.86 7.14
CA SER A 244 15.41 -3.72 7.34
C SER A 244 16.49 -3.48 6.26
N PRO A 245 17.79 -3.48 6.62
CA PRO A 245 18.29 -3.36 7.98
C PRO A 245 17.95 -1.98 8.58
N GLU A 246 17.94 -1.89 9.91
CA GLU A 246 17.72 -0.63 10.63
C GLU A 246 18.84 0.39 10.36
N LEU A 247 20.07 -0.10 10.20
CA LEU A 247 21.25 0.68 9.85
C LEU A 247 21.84 0.16 8.54
N ILE A 248 22.13 1.08 7.63
CA ILE A 248 22.71 0.80 6.31
C ILE A 248 24.23 0.65 6.39
N ASN A 249 24.80 -0.23 5.57
CA ASN A 249 26.24 -0.35 5.40
C ASN A 249 26.75 0.64 4.33
N LEU A 250 27.27 1.79 4.78
CA LEU A 250 27.69 2.88 3.89
C LEU A 250 28.93 2.55 3.04
N SER A 251 29.75 1.56 3.41
CA SER A 251 30.93 1.18 2.62
C SER A 251 30.58 0.67 1.22
N GLN A 252 29.34 0.22 1.02
CA GLN A 252 28.84 -0.36 -0.22
C GLN A 252 28.17 0.65 -1.16
N GLU A 253 27.88 1.87 -0.70
CA GLU A 253 27.08 2.83 -1.47
C GLU A 253 27.83 3.42 -2.67
N GLY A 254 29.17 3.51 -2.61
CA GLY A 254 29.98 3.89 -3.77
C GLY A 254 29.83 2.89 -4.93
N LEU A 255 29.89 1.60 -4.62
CA LEU A 255 29.69 0.51 -5.58
C LEU A 255 28.27 0.51 -6.14
N ARG A 256 27.25 0.71 -5.29
CA ARG A 256 25.86 0.85 -5.72
C ARG A 256 25.68 2.05 -6.67
N GLY A 257 26.28 3.19 -6.33
CA GLY A 257 26.23 4.42 -7.13
C GLY A 257 26.83 4.22 -8.52
N VAL A 258 28.04 3.67 -8.61
CA VAL A 258 28.69 3.38 -9.90
C VAL A 258 27.90 2.35 -10.70
N SER A 259 27.32 1.34 -10.05
CA SER A 259 26.47 0.34 -10.73
C SER A 259 25.26 0.99 -11.41
N ARG A 260 24.65 2.01 -10.80
CA ARG A 260 23.59 2.81 -11.45
C ARG A 260 24.11 3.61 -12.65
N CYS A 261 25.33 4.14 -12.58
CA CYS A 261 25.95 4.79 -13.74
C CYS A 261 26.15 3.77 -14.88
N ILE A 262 26.59 2.54 -14.57
CA ILE A 262 26.76 1.47 -15.56
C ILE A 262 25.44 1.16 -16.29
N VAL A 263 24.34 1.03 -15.55
CA VAL A 263 23.00 0.78 -16.12
C VAL A 263 22.61 1.87 -17.14
N ASN A 264 22.94 3.14 -16.86
CA ASN A 264 22.58 4.27 -17.70
C ASN A 264 23.55 4.48 -18.89
N GLU A 265 24.84 4.29 -18.68
CA GLU A 265 25.87 4.54 -19.70
C GLU A 265 26.07 3.36 -20.67
N PHE A 266 25.86 2.13 -20.19
CA PHE A 266 26.10 0.89 -20.94
C PHE A 266 24.85 0.00 -21.03
N PRO A 267 23.73 0.48 -21.63
CA PRO A 267 22.45 -0.24 -21.63
C PRO A 267 22.47 -1.59 -22.37
N ASN A 268 23.51 -1.83 -23.19
CA ASN A 268 23.78 -3.08 -23.89
C ASN A 268 24.36 -4.18 -22.98
N TYR A 269 24.79 -3.83 -21.77
CA TYR A 269 25.14 -4.76 -20.70
C TYR A 269 23.97 -4.80 -19.71
N ILE A 270 23.41 -5.98 -19.49
CA ILE A 270 22.32 -6.15 -18.51
C ILE A 270 22.97 -6.18 -17.13
N THR A 271 22.83 -5.11 -16.38
CA THR A 271 23.40 -4.99 -15.03
C THR A 271 22.30 -4.93 -13.99
N THR A 272 22.37 -5.81 -13.01
CA THR A 272 21.43 -5.88 -11.88
C THR A 272 22.21 -5.77 -10.57
N VAL A 273 21.80 -4.84 -9.71
CA VAL A 273 22.30 -4.74 -8.34
C VAL A 273 21.35 -5.49 -7.42
N VAL A 274 21.88 -6.39 -6.60
CA VAL A 274 21.13 -7.21 -5.65
C VAL A 274 21.60 -6.89 -4.24
N ASP A 275 20.70 -6.40 -3.40
CA ASP A 275 20.97 -6.13 -1.99
C ASP A 275 20.29 -7.18 -1.09
N PHE A 276 21.10 -8.06 -0.52
CA PHE A 276 20.67 -9.08 0.43
C PHE A 276 20.40 -8.48 1.82
N ASN A 277 19.78 -9.28 2.69
CA ASN A 277 19.78 -8.96 4.11
C ASN A 277 21.19 -9.06 4.70
N ASP A 278 21.43 -8.39 5.82
CA ASP A 278 22.71 -8.44 6.52
C ASP A 278 22.50 -9.02 7.94
N PRO A 279 22.93 -10.27 8.22
CA PRO A 279 23.71 -11.15 7.34
C PRO A 279 22.86 -11.85 6.27
N VAL A 280 23.49 -12.21 5.14
CA VAL A 280 22.88 -12.92 4.01
C VAL A 280 22.37 -14.30 4.45
N GLN A 281 21.18 -14.69 3.98
CA GLN A 281 20.57 -15.97 4.31
C GLN A 281 20.52 -16.94 3.12
N ASP A 282 20.59 -18.24 3.39
CA ASP A 282 20.68 -19.29 2.35
C ASP A 282 19.48 -19.29 1.39
N TYR A 283 18.27 -19.07 1.91
CA TYR A 283 17.07 -18.97 1.08
C TYR A 283 17.08 -17.75 0.15
N GLU A 284 17.82 -16.69 0.49
CA GLU A 284 17.95 -15.53 -0.40
C GLU A 284 18.88 -15.85 -1.57
N ILE A 285 19.90 -16.67 -1.32
CA ILE A 285 20.79 -17.19 -2.37
C ILE A 285 19.99 -18.09 -3.33
N GLU A 286 19.15 -18.99 -2.82
CA GLU A 286 18.28 -19.83 -3.66
C GLU A 286 17.38 -18.99 -4.58
N VAL A 287 16.70 -17.98 -4.02
CA VAL A 287 15.85 -17.08 -4.81
C VAL A 287 16.66 -16.24 -5.80
N PHE A 288 17.87 -15.81 -5.42
CA PHE A 288 18.78 -15.10 -6.32
C PHE A 288 19.19 -15.96 -7.53
N ILE A 289 19.44 -17.26 -7.34
CA ILE A 289 19.75 -18.15 -8.47
C ILE A 289 18.57 -18.22 -9.46
N ASP A 290 17.34 -18.30 -8.97
CA ASP A 290 16.17 -18.30 -9.84
C ASP A 290 15.99 -16.94 -10.55
N GLU A 291 16.27 -15.83 -9.87
CA GLU A 291 16.24 -14.49 -10.43
C GLU A 291 17.20 -14.31 -11.62
N ILE A 292 18.39 -14.94 -11.58
CA ILE A 292 19.37 -14.85 -12.67
C ILE A 292 18.80 -15.31 -14.02
N PHE A 293 17.86 -16.26 -13.98
CA PHE A 293 17.25 -16.86 -15.16
C PHE A 293 15.81 -16.39 -15.40
N ALA A 294 15.31 -15.43 -14.61
CA ALA A 294 14.01 -14.81 -14.85
C ALA A 294 14.04 -13.98 -16.15
N GLU A 295 12.91 -13.94 -16.87
CA GLU A 295 12.80 -13.17 -18.12
C GLU A 295 12.65 -11.65 -17.86
N ASP A 296 12.25 -11.28 -16.64
CA ASP A 296 12.04 -9.89 -16.25
C ASP A 296 13.36 -9.15 -16.03
N ARG A 297 13.46 -7.93 -16.56
CA ARG A 297 14.63 -7.07 -16.39
C ARG A 297 14.39 -6.06 -15.28
N VAL A 298 15.22 -6.10 -14.24
CA VAL A 298 15.20 -5.14 -13.13
C VAL A 298 16.62 -4.71 -12.82
N ASP A 299 16.84 -3.40 -12.68
CA ASP A 299 18.18 -2.83 -12.47
C ASP A 299 18.62 -2.92 -11.00
N GLU A 300 17.66 -2.88 -10.06
CA GLU A 300 17.92 -2.93 -8.62
C GLU A 300 16.88 -3.78 -7.88
N LEU A 301 17.40 -4.74 -7.11
CA LEU A 301 16.65 -5.69 -6.32
C LEU A 301 17.08 -5.65 -4.86
N ALA A 302 16.14 -5.95 -3.96
CA ALA A 302 16.47 -6.26 -2.58
C ALA A 302 15.72 -7.50 -2.11
N PHE A 303 16.40 -8.38 -1.39
CA PHE A 303 15.81 -9.53 -0.72
C PHE A 303 15.71 -9.25 0.78
N ARG A 304 14.51 -9.41 1.36
CA ARG A 304 14.29 -9.32 2.80
C ARG A 304 13.38 -10.47 3.22
N GLY A 305 13.97 -11.53 3.78
CA GLY A 305 13.20 -12.75 3.97
C GLY A 305 12.83 -13.35 2.61
N LYS A 306 11.69 -14.04 2.54
CA LYS A 306 11.18 -14.63 1.28
C LYS A 306 10.53 -13.60 0.33
N LYS A 307 10.83 -12.31 0.49
CA LYS A 307 10.22 -11.22 -0.28
C LYS A 307 11.26 -10.57 -1.19
N ARG A 308 10.88 -10.43 -2.46
CA ARG A 308 11.59 -9.70 -3.50
C ARG A 308 11.04 -8.28 -3.59
N TYR A 309 11.91 -7.28 -3.50
CA TYR A 309 11.58 -5.87 -3.67
C TYR A 309 12.31 -5.32 -4.90
N VAL A 310 11.63 -4.43 -5.62
CA VAL A 310 12.17 -3.73 -6.79
C VAL A 310 12.22 -2.24 -6.50
N ASN A 311 13.28 -1.57 -6.92
CA ASN A 311 13.37 -0.13 -6.76
C ASN A 311 12.49 0.59 -7.81
N LYS A 312 11.58 1.46 -7.37
CA LYS A 312 10.75 2.29 -8.24
C LYS A 312 10.72 3.73 -7.75
N LEU A 313 11.03 4.65 -8.65
CA LEU A 313 10.87 6.07 -8.40
C LEU A 313 9.42 6.48 -8.66
N GLU A 314 8.74 6.95 -7.62
CA GLU A 314 7.37 7.45 -7.71
C GLU A 314 7.30 8.90 -7.26
N ARG A 315 6.46 9.70 -7.94
CA ARG A 315 6.19 11.08 -7.52
C ARG A 315 5.26 11.06 -6.31
N ILE A 316 5.72 11.63 -5.20
CA ILE A 316 4.91 11.80 -4.00
C ILE A 316 4.56 13.29 -3.85
N SER A 317 3.29 13.62 -3.60
CA SER A 317 2.89 14.99 -3.26
C SER A 317 3.32 15.35 -1.83
N THR A 318 3.54 16.63 -1.56
CA THR A 318 3.83 17.12 -0.19
C THR A 318 2.72 16.75 0.80
N ASP A 319 1.46 16.72 0.35
CA ASP A 319 0.32 16.29 1.15
C ASP A 319 0.42 14.80 1.52
N ASN A 320 0.83 13.95 0.58
CA ASN A 320 1.05 12.52 0.84
C ASN A 320 2.23 12.27 1.77
N ILE A 321 3.30 13.10 1.72
CA ILE A 321 4.43 13.00 2.65
C ILE A 321 3.98 13.34 4.07
N ALA A 322 3.25 14.45 4.24
CA ALA A 322 2.70 14.82 5.54
C ALA A 322 1.78 13.72 6.07
N GLN A 323 0.91 13.16 5.24
CA GLN A 323 0.02 12.06 5.61
C GLN A 323 0.77 10.77 5.97
N ARG A 324 1.81 10.37 5.23
CA ARG A 324 2.62 9.18 5.52
C ARG A 324 3.49 9.34 6.77
N ALA A 325 3.87 10.57 7.12
CA ALA A 325 4.60 10.88 8.35
C ALA A 325 3.70 10.84 9.61
N MET A 326 2.37 10.81 9.45
CA MET A 326 1.41 10.80 10.56
C MET A 326 1.23 9.38 11.12
N LYS A 327 1.89 9.08 12.25
CA LYS A 327 1.78 7.80 12.95
C LYS A 327 0.38 7.62 13.57
N SER A 328 -0.22 6.44 13.40
CA SER A 328 -1.37 6.02 14.19
C SER A 328 -0.96 5.78 15.63
N VAL A 329 -1.76 6.25 16.59
CA VAL A 329 -1.52 6.03 18.03
C VAL A 329 -2.54 5.06 18.62
N GLN A 330 -2.16 4.42 19.72
CA GLN A 330 -3.09 3.61 20.51
C GLN A 330 -4.14 4.51 21.17
N ALA A 331 -5.37 4.01 21.29
CA ALA A 331 -6.53 4.73 21.84
C ALA A 331 -6.49 4.87 23.38
N GLU A 332 -5.30 4.96 23.98
CA GLU A 332 -5.10 4.94 25.43
C GLU A 332 -3.89 5.81 25.85
N GLY A 333 -4.05 6.59 26.92
CA GLY A 333 -2.96 7.31 27.57
C GLY A 333 -2.55 8.66 26.97
N SER A 334 -2.77 8.90 25.68
CA SER A 334 -2.52 10.19 24.99
C SER A 334 -3.82 10.87 24.54
N PRO A 335 -3.85 12.21 24.37
CA PRO A 335 -4.96 12.87 23.69
C PRO A 335 -4.93 12.52 22.21
N TYR A 336 -6.03 11.98 21.68
CA TYR A 336 -6.13 11.61 20.26
C TYR A 336 -7.49 11.99 19.66
N THR A 337 -7.56 12.04 18.33
CA THR A 337 -8.79 12.21 17.55
C THR A 337 -8.78 11.34 16.31
N ALA A 338 -9.95 10.90 15.86
CA ALA A 338 -10.12 10.21 14.59
C ALA A 338 -10.11 11.21 13.41
N THR A 339 -9.48 10.79 12.32
CA THR A 339 -9.34 11.58 11.10
C THR A 339 -9.06 10.64 9.93
N ILE A 340 -9.13 11.15 8.71
CA ILE A 340 -8.97 10.37 7.50
C ILE A 340 -7.82 10.95 6.66
N SER A 341 -6.95 10.07 6.14
CA SER A 341 -5.87 10.47 5.23
C SER A 341 -6.39 10.70 3.81
N GLU A 342 -7.27 9.83 3.34
CA GLU A 342 -7.83 9.89 1.98
C GLU A 342 -9.30 9.48 2.01
N TYR A 343 -10.14 10.33 1.42
CA TYR A 343 -11.58 10.13 1.33
C TYR A 343 -11.95 8.99 0.37
N GLY A 344 -13.07 8.34 0.63
CA GLY A 344 -13.62 7.27 -0.22
C GLY A 344 -13.26 5.85 0.23
N VAL A 345 -12.27 5.68 1.10
CA VAL A 345 -11.86 4.39 1.65
C VAL A 345 -11.91 4.43 3.17
N LEU A 346 -12.79 3.63 3.78
CA LEU A 346 -13.01 3.65 5.24
C LEU A 346 -11.78 3.18 6.05
N ASP A 347 -10.94 2.32 5.47
CA ASP A 347 -9.70 1.82 6.10
C ASP A 347 -8.68 2.94 6.37
N ASN A 348 -8.85 4.10 5.75
CA ASN A 348 -8.00 5.28 5.94
C ASN A 348 -8.38 6.11 7.18
N ILE A 349 -9.39 5.71 7.94
CA ILE A 349 -9.71 6.33 9.23
C ILE A 349 -8.66 5.90 10.26
N VAL A 350 -7.92 6.87 10.78
CA VAL A 350 -6.82 6.65 11.72
C VAL A 350 -6.98 7.52 12.97
N LEU A 351 -6.49 7.01 14.10
CA LEU A 351 -6.37 7.78 15.33
C LEU A 351 -5.06 8.56 15.32
N ARG A 352 -5.12 9.88 15.54
CA ARG A 352 -3.96 10.76 15.60
C ARG A 352 -3.83 11.37 16.98
N GLU A 353 -2.60 11.45 17.47
CA GLU A 353 -2.29 12.23 18.66
C GLU A 353 -2.60 13.71 18.42
N THR A 354 -3.07 14.38 19.45
CA THR A 354 -3.42 15.79 19.45
C THR A 354 -2.84 16.45 20.69
N ASP A 355 -2.52 17.74 20.58
CA ASP A 355 -2.14 18.51 21.75
C ASP A 355 -3.32 18.61 22.72
N LYS A 356 -3.05 18.32 23.99
CA LYS A 356 -4.03 18.59 25.05
C LYS A 356 -4.27 20.10 25.13
N LYS A 357 -5.52 20.52 25.04
CA LYS A 357 -5.91 21.93 25.12
C LYS A 357 -6.41 22.28 26.51
N THR A 358 -6.21 23.53 26.92
CA THR A 358 -6.94 24.09 28.06
C THR A 358 -8.32 24.52 27.57
N PRO A 359 -9.43 24.14 28.25
CA PRO A 359 -10.76 24.59 27.86
C PRO A 359 -10.85 26.13 27.89
N ALA A 360 -11.57 26.71 26.94
CA ALA A 360 -11.92 28.13 26.97
C ALA A 360 -12.80 28.47 28.19
N SER A 361 -13.02 29.76 28.46
CA SER A 361 -13.70 30.19 29.69
C SER A 361 -15.11 29.61 29.85
N ASP A 362 -15.82 29.38 28.75
CA ASP A 362 -17.17 28.83 28.68
C ASP A 362 -17.23 27.31 28.35
N GLN A 363 -16.07 26.66 28.26
CA GLN A 363 -15.96 25.25 27.86
C GLN A 363 -15.64 24.33 29.03
N VAL A 364 -15.96 23.05 28.84
CA VAL A 364 -15.50 21.96 29.70
C VAL A 364 -14.64 21.00 28.90
N GLU A 365 -13.60 20.44 29.53
CA GLU A 365 -12.86 19.30 28.97
C GLU A 365 -13.53 18.02 29.46
N ILE A 366 -13.89 17.13 28.54
CA ILE A 366 -14.46 15.81 28.82
C ILE A 366 -13.43 14.76 28.43
N THR A 367 -13.08 13.87 29.35
CA THR A 367 -12.42 12.60 29.02
C THR A 367 -13.48 11.66 28.47
N VAL A 368 -13.41 11.36 27.18
CA VAL A 368 -14.43 10.60 26.45
C VAL A 368 -14.42 9.14 26.88
N LYS A 369 -15.60 8.57 27.10
CA LYS A 369 -15.83 7.14 27.39
C LYS A 369 -16.50 6.42 26.24
N ALA A 370 -17.41 7.09 25.55
CA ALA A 370 -18.03 6.59 24.32
C ALA A 370 -18.38 7.76 23.38
N SER A 371 -18.35 7.50 22.08
CA SER A 371 -18.81 8.41 21.02
C SER A 371 -19.75 7.64 20.12
N ALA A 372 -20.83 8.28 19.67
CA ALA A 372 -21.72 7.69 18.66
C ALA A 372 -21.25 8.04 17.25
N LEU A 373 -21.51 7.14 16.31
CA LEU A 373 -21.30 7.37 14.88
C LEU A 373 -22.61 7.81 14.24
N ASN A 374 -22.54 8.88 13.45
CA ASN A 374 -23.67 9.45 12.73
C ASN A 374 -23.47 9.26 11.22
N PHE A 375 -24.56 9.34 10.44
CA PHE A 375 -24.49 9.27 8.97
C PHE A 375 -23.55 10.33 8.38
N ARG A 376 -23.45 11.48 9.05
CA ARG A 376 -22.49 12.55 8.73
C ARG A 376 -21.05 12.07 8.75
N ASP A 377 -20.66 11.22 9.70
CA ASP A 377 -19.28 10.71 9.80
C ASP A 377 -18.94 9.84 8.57
N ILE A 378 -19.91 9.06 8.07
CA ILE A 378 -19.75 8.28 6.84
C ILE A 378 -19.62 9.20 5.63
N MET A 379 -20.46 10.25 5.54
CA MET A 379 -20.38 11.22 4.45
C MET A 379 -19.06 11.99 4.44
N ILE A 380 -18.50 12.31 5.62
CA ILE A 380 -17.14 12.84 5.74
C ILE A 380 -16.16 11.84 5.16
N ALA A 381 -16.17 10.59 5.63
CA ALA A 381 -15.23 9.57 5.19
C ALA A 381 -15.29 9.32 3.68
N MET A 382 -16.47 9.38 3.07
CA MET A 382 -16.67 9.20 1.63
C MET A 382 -16.41 10.47 0.79
N GLY A 383 -16.09 11.61 1.41
CA GLY A 383 -15.86 12.86 0.70
C GLY A 383 -17.11 13.49 0.08
N LEU A 384 -18.31 13.15 0.59
CA LEU A 384 -19.60 13.53 0.01
C LEU A 384 -20.21 14.82 0.60
N LEU A 385 -19.54 15.45 1.58
CA LEU A 385 -19.98 16.74 2.13
C LEU A 385 -19.35 17.91 1.37
N SER A 386 -20.20 18.85 0.91
CA SER A 386 -19.77 20.12 0.35
C SER A 386 -19.18 21.04 1.43
N ASP A 387 -18.38 22.03 1.01
CA ASP A 387 -17.78 22.98 1.95
C ASP A 387 -18.84 23.84 2.65
N GLU A 388 -19.95 24.18 1.97
CA GLU A 388 -21.05 24.94 2.61
C GLU A 388 -21.74 24.15 3.73
N ALA A 389 -21.78 22.81 3.64
CA ALA A 389 -22.38 21.97 4.67
C ALA A 389 -21.50 21.85 5.94
N VAL A 390 -20.28 22.38 5.88
CA VAL A 390 -19.24 22.17 6.89
C VAL A 390 -18.73 23.50 7.45
N GLU A 391 -18.63 24.54 6.63
CA GLU A 391 -18.21 25.88 7.03
C GLU A 391 -19.30 26.61 7.84
N GLY A 392 -18.91 27.24 8.95
CA GLY A 392 -19.81 28.03 9.81
C GLY A 392 -20.70 27.21 10.76
N GLY A 393 -20.73 25.88 10.63
CA GLY A 393 -21.45 24.99 11.54
C GLY A 393 -20.64 24.60 12.79
N LEU A 394 -21.35 24.19 13.86
CA LEU A 394 -20.75 23.82 15.16
C LEU A 394 -19.67 22.73 15.06
N PHE A 395 -19.81 21.79 14.11
CA PHE A 395 -19.01 20.56 14.07
C PHE A 395 -17.80 20.62 13.13
N GLY A 396 -17.78 21.54 12.16
CA GLY A 396 -16.72 21.60 11.13
C GLY A 396 -16.48 20.26 10.43
N ARG A 397 -15.32 20.08 9.78
CA ARG A 397 -14.95 18.84 9.04
C ARG A 397 -14.31 17.80 9.96
N THR A 398 -14.97 17.49 11.08
CA THR A 398 -14.43 16.58 12.12
C THR A 398 -15.31 15.35 12.29
N PHE A 399 -14.69 14.24 12.71
CA PHE A 399 -15.39 13.01 13.07
C PHE A 399 -15.91 13.06 14.50
N GLY A 400 -17.11 12.53 14.69
CA GLY A 400 -17.80 12.49 15.98
C GLY A 400 -18.45 13.82 16.32
N LEU A 401 -19.76 13.76 16.55
CA LEU A 401 -20.61 14.92 16.86
C LEU A 401 -21.05 14.96 18.33
N GLU A 402 -20.90 13.84 19.02
CA GLU A 402 -21.39 13.64 20.38
C GLU A 402 -20.58 12.59 21.13
N CYS A 403 -20.53 12.74 22.45
CA CYS A 403 -19.90 11.79 23.34
C CYS A 403 -20.60 11.71 24.69
N SER A 404 -20.23 10.67 25.44
CA SER A 404 -20.42 10.62 26.89
C SER A 404 -19.07 10.42 27.57
N GLY A 405 -18.92 10.99 28.77
CA GLY A 405 -17.65 10.93 29.48
C GLY A 405 -17.65 11.65 30.82
N VAL A 406 -16.45 11.91 31.33
CA VAL A 406 -16.24 12.54 32.64
C VAL A 406 -15.55 13.89 32.46
N VAL A 407 -16.06 14.93 33.10
CA VAL A 407 -15.44 16.26 33.09
C VAL A 407 -14.06 16.19 33.77
N SER A 408 -13.00 16.53 33.06
CA SER A 408 -11.61 16.55 33.57
C SER A 408 -11.06 17.96 33.83
N ALA A 409 -11.62 18.99 33.18
CA ALA A 409 -11.31 20.40 33.46
C ALA A 409 -12.52 21.29 33.11
N VAL A 410 -12.57 22.50 33.68
CA VAL A 410 -13.62 23.49 33.42
C VAL A 410 -13.01 24.87 33.18
N GLY A 411 -13.62 25.65 32.30
CA GLY A 411 -13.32 27.06 32.09
C GLY A 411 -13.74 27.94 33.28
N SER A 412 -13.26 29.18 33.31
CA SER A 412 -13.51 30.11 34.42
C SER A 412 -14.98 30.54 34.57
N ASP A 413 -15.75 30.49 33.48
CA ASP A 413 -17.12 30.99 33.42
C ASP A 413 -18.15 29.85 33.52
N VAL A 414 -17.68 28.61 33.67
CA VAL A 414 -18.53 27.41 33.87
C VAL A 414 -19.06 27.39 35.30
N THR A 415 -20.38 27.26 35.47
CA THR A 415 -21.03 27.42 36.79
C THR A 415 -21.86 26.23 37.26
N THR A 416 -22.31 25.37 36.34
CA THR A 416 -23.24 24.26 36.58
C THR A 416 -22.57 22.89 36.57
N LEU A 417 -21.40 22.79 35.92
CA LEU A 417 -20.59 21.57 35.85
C LEU A 417 -19.28 21.71 36.63
N ARG A 418 -18.78 20.58 37.12
CA ARG A 418 -17.50 20.49 37.84
C ARG A 418 -16.73 19.24 37.44
N VAL A 419 -15.42 19.27 37.66
CA VAL A 419 -14.55 18.11 37.48
C VAL A 419 -15.11 16.89 38.22
N GLY A 420 -15.15 15.75 37.52
CA GLY A 420 -15.71 14.49 38.00
C GLY A 420 -17.19 14.27 37.69
N ASP A 421 -17.93 15.26 37.18
CA ASP A 421 -19.31 15.04 36.74
C ASP A 421 -19.33 14.12 35.50
N GLU A 422 -20.25 13.14 35.50
CA GLU A 422 -20.56 12.31 34.32
C GLU A 422 -21.53 13.06 33.41
N VAL A 423 -21.17 13.22 32.14
CA VAL A 423 -21.91 14.05 31.18
C VAL A 423 -22.07 13.35 29.84
N MET A 424 -23.09 13.79 29.10
CA MET A 424 -23.24 13.57 27.66
C MET A 424 -23.28 14.95 26.99
N ALA A 425 -22.69 15.07 25.80
CA ALA A 425 -22.48 16.36 25.16
C ALA A 425 -22.43 16.28 23.63
N THR A 426 -22.66 17.43 22.98
CA THR A 426 -22.41 17.63 21.54
C THR A 426 -21.21 18.56 21.33
N ALA A 427 -20.22 18.12 20.57
CA ALA A 427 -19.03 18.89 20.22
C ALA A 427 -18.38 18.35 18.93
N PRO A 428 -17.56 19.16 18.24
CA PRO A 428 -16.67 18.63 17.20
C PRO A 428 -15.65 17.63 17.80
N SER A 429 -15.11 16.75 16.95
CA SER A 429 -14.02 15.83 17.30
C SER A 429 -14.33 14.90 18.49
N CYS A 430 -15.60 14.52 18.68
CA CYS A 430 -15.98 13.63 19.79
C CYS A 430 -15.48 12.19 19.62
N LEU A 431 -15.13 11.78 18.38
CA LEU A 431 -14.48 10.50 18.12
C LEU A 431 -12.99 10.61 18.45
N GLY A 432 -12.68 10.77 19.73
CA GLY A 432 -11.35 11.02 20.26
C GLY A 432 -11.26 10.78 21.76
N GLY A 433 -10.08 10.97 22.35
CA GLY A 433 -9.86 10.79 23.78
C GLY A 433 -10.41 11.93 24.65
N PHE A 434 -10.52 13.14 24.07
CA PHE A 434 -11.02 14.33 24.76
C PHE A 434 -11.96 15.15 23.87
N ALA A 435 -12.97 15.77 24.48
CA ALA A 435 -13.87 16.70 23.82
C ALA A 435 -13.96 18.03 24.60
N TYR A 436 -14.20 19.13 23.88
CA TYR A 436 -14.23 20.49 24.44
C TYR A 436 -15.55 21.24 24.13
N PRO A 437 -16.73 20.73 24.57
CA PRO A 437 -18.00 21.42 24.39
C PRO A 437 -18.10 22.70 25.24
N MET A 438 -18.94 23.62 24.80
CA MET A 438 -19.47 24.69 25.66
C MET A 438 -20.34 24.09 26.76
N GLU A 439 -20.39 24.72 27.94
CA GLU A 439 -21.20 24.26 29.07
C GLU A 439 -22.67 24.02 28.67
N VAL A 440 -23.22 24.90 27.82
CA VAL A 440 -24.61 24.81 27.33
C VAL A 440 -24.91 23.60 26.44
N HIS A 441 -23.88 22.94 25.91
CA HIS A 441 -24.00 21.74 25.07
C HIS A 441 -23.81 20.45 25.87
N CYS A 442 -23.78 20.54 27.20
CA CYS A 442 -23.55 19.43 28.10
C CYS A 442 -24.76 19.18 29.00
N VAL A 443 -25.08 17.91 29.23
CA VAL A 443 -26.10 17.49 30.21
C VAL A 443 -25.53 16.38 31.08
N LYS A 444 -25.89 16.36 32.37
CA LYS A 444 -25.48 15.28 33.26
C LYS A 444 -26.06 13.95 32.81
N LYS A 445 -25.20 12.94 32.70
CA LYS A 445 -25.59 11.59 32.33
C LYS A 445 -26.52 11.00 33.40
N PRO A 446 -27.68 10.41 33.02
CA PRO A 446 -28.51 9.65 33.95
C PRO A 446 -27.72 8.50 34.59
N LYS A 447 -27.94 8.28 35.90
CA LYS A 447 -27.20 7.25 36.66
C LYS A 447 -27.55 5.82 36.24
N ASN A 448 -28.68 5.62 35.57
CA ASN A 448 -29.24 4.31 35.25
C ASN A 448 -28.95 3.83 33.83
N ILE A 449 -28.14 4.57 33.05
CA ILE A 449 -27.72 4.17 31.71
C ILE A 449 -26.19 4.07 31.65
N ASP A 450 -25.66 3.28 30.72
CA ASP A 450 -24.22 3.16 30.52
C ASP A 450 -23.67 4.28 29.61
N TRP A 451 -22.36 4.22 29.32
CA TRP A 451 -21.69 5.22 28.48
C TRP A 451 -22.15 5.16 27.01
N ASN A 452 -22.37 3.97 26.47
CA ASN A 452 -22.77 3.78 25.07
C ASN A 452 -24.21 4.27 24.85
N GLU A 453 -25.10 3.91 25.76
CA GLU A 453 -26.49 4.40 25.78
C GLU A 453 -26.50 5.92 25.87
N ALA A 454 -25.71 6.51 26.77
CA ALA A 454 -25.64 7.97 26.92
C ALA A 454 -25.07 8.69 25.70
N ALA A 455 -24.08 8.11 25.01
CA ALA A 455 -23.45 8.72 23.84
C ALA A 455 -24.38 8.75 22.62
N GLY A 456 -25.38 7.87 22.54
CA GLY A 456 -26.32 7.79 21.41
C GLY A 456 -27.55 8.70 21.51
N LEU A 457 -27.66 9.54 22.55
CA LEU A 457 -28.82 10.41 22.78
C LEU A 457 -28.68 11.85 22.26
N PRO A 458 -27.55 12.56 22.47
CA PRO A 458 -27.48 14.01 22.28
C PRO A 458 -27.94 14.53 20.92
N VAL A 459 -27.35 14.07 19.81
CA VAL A 459 -27.62 14.56 18.46
C VAL A 459 -29.03 14.17 18.03
N VAL A 460 -29.38 12.89 18.14
CA VAL A 460 -30.66 12.38 17.62
C VAL A 460 -31.86 13.01 18.31
N TYR A 461 -31.81 13.18 19.64
CA TYR A 461 -32.89 13.83 20.39
C TYR A 461 -32.90 15.34 20.22
N THR A 462 -31.74 16.00 20.13
CA THR A 462 -31.68 17.45 19.87
C THR A 462 -32.26 17.76 18.49
N THR A 463 -31.91 16.97 17.47
CA THR A 463 -32.46 17.11 16.11
C THR A 463 -33.97 16.89 16.13
N ALA A 464 -34.45 15.76 16.66
CA ALA A 464 -35.88 15.46 16.67
C ALA A 464 -36.70 16.49 17.47
N TYR A 465 -36.21 16.91 18.64
CA TYR A 465 -36.89 17.91 19.48
C TYR A 465 -36.91 19.29 18.81
N PHE A 466 -35.78 19.72 18.24
CA PHE A 466 -35.73 20.99 17.52
C PHE A 466 -36.69 20.98 16.32
N SER A 467 -36.70 19.91 15.52
CA SER A 467 -37.59 19.80 14.38
C SER A 467 -39.06 19.76 14.79
N LEU A 468 -39.47 18.83 15.65
CA LEU A 468 -40.89 18.62 15.96
C LEU A 468 -41.44 19.68 16.89
N VAL A 469 -40.72 20.04 17.95
CA VAL A 469 -41.23 20.92 19.01
C VAL A 469 -40.93 22.38 18.71
N HIS A 470 -39.69 22.71 18.37
CA HIS A 470 -39.31 24.12 18.19
C HIS A 470 -39.72 24.66 16.82
N HIS A 471 -39.39 23.95 15.75
CA HIS A 471 -39.60 24.41 14.37
C HIS A 471 -41.04 24.18 13.89
N CYS A 472 -41.51 22.93 13.93
CA CYS A 472 -42.85 22.54 13.50
C CYS A 472 -43.94 22.88 14.53
N ARG A 473 -43.59 22.90 15.84
CA ARG A 473 -44.52 23.11 16.95
C ARG A 473 -45.67 22.10 16.94
N LEU A 474 -45.35 20.82 16.70
CA LEU A 474 -46.30 19.71 16.66
C LEU A 474 -47.19 19.70 17.91
N GLN A 475 -48.49 19.55 17.70
CA GLN A 475 -49.51 19.51 18.75
C GLN A 475 -50.14 18.13 18.88
N LYS A 476 -50.78 17.90 20.02
CA LYS A 476 -51.54 16.68 20.28
C LYS A 476 -52.64 16.48 19.23
N GLY A 477 -52.72 15.28 18.68
CA GLY A 477 -53.70 14.87 17.67
C GLY A 477 -53.37 15.30 16.25
N GLU A 478 -52.23 15.94 16.01
CA GLU A 478 -51.72 16.16 14.65
C GLU A 478 -51.02 14.91 14.12
N HIS A 479 -50.96 14.75 12.80
CA HIS A 479 -50.29 13.63 12.14
C HIS A 479 -48.87 14.00 11.72
N VAL A 480 -47.91 13.09 11.93
CA VAL A 480 -46.50 13.28 11.52
C VAL A 480 -45.99 12.10 10.71
N LEU A 481 -45.43 12.37 9.53
CA LEU A 481 -44.77 11.35 8.70
C LEU A 481 -43.27 11.30 9.02
N ILE A 482 -42.80 10.16 9.54
CA ILE A 482 -41.39 9.94 9.91
C ILE A 482 -40.77 8.94 8.94
N HIS A 483 -39.89 9.43 8.04
CA HIS A 483 -39.07 8.56 7.19
C HIS A 483 -37.92 7.94 7.99
N ALA A 484 -37.42 6.79 7.53
CA ALA A 484 -36.33 6.06 8.18
C ALA A 484 -36.56 5.85 9.69
N ALA A 485 -37.80 5.49 10.07
CA ALA A 485 -38.26 5.33 11.45
C ALA A 485 -37.38 4.42 12.33
N ALA A 486 -36.71 3.43 11.72
CA ALA A 486 -35.80 2.51 12.42
C ALA A 486 -34.39 3.09 12.65
N GLY A 487 -34.07 4.27 12.11
CA GLY A 487 -32.81 4.98 12.35
C GLY A 487 -32.86 5.82 13.64
N GLY A 488 -31.69 6.28 14.12
CA GLY A 488 -31.58 6.98 15.41
C GLY A 488 -32.51 8.20 15.56
N VAL A 489 -32.51 9.10 14.57
CA VAL A 489 -33.42 10.27 14.56
C VAL A 489 -34.88 9.84 14.45
N GLY A 490 -35.18 8.81 13.66
CA GLY A 490 -36.54 8.28 13.51
C GLY A 490 -37.12 7.76 14.81
N ILE A 491 -36.33 6.98 15.57
CA ILE A 491 -36.72 6.47 16.89
C ILE A 491 -36.94 7.62 17.88
N ALA A 492 -36.02 8.59 17.93
CA ALA A 492 -36.17 9.76 18.80
C ALA A 492 -37.43 10.59 18.45
N ALA A 493 -37.70 10.78 17.15
CA ALA A 493 -38.88 11.49 16.66
C ALA A 493 -40.18 10.77 17.05
N ILE A 494 -40.25 9.43 16.91
CA ILE A 494 -41.40 8.63 17.34
C ILE A 494 -41.63 8.78 18.85
N ASN A 495 -40.56 8.68 19.65
CA ASN A 495 -40.66 8.84 21.09
C ASN A 495 -41.24 10.21 21.48
N ILE A 496 -40.76 11.28 20.84
CA ILE A 496 -41.24 12.65 21.08
C ILE A 496 -42.70 12.82 20.61
N ALA A 497 -43.04 12.35 19.41
CA ALA A 497 -44.40 12.42 18.87
C ALA A 497 -45.41 11.71 19.78
N ASN A 498 -45.07 10.51 20.27
CA ASN A 498 -45.89 9.76 21.21
C ASN A 498 -46.09 10.52 22.54
N VAL A 499 -45.05 11.16 23.08
CA VAL A 499 -45.15 11.96 24.31
C VAL A 499 -46.05 13.19 24.13
N ILE A 500 -46.01 13.82 22.95
CA ILE A 500 -46.90 14.94 22.60
C ILE A 500 -48.34 14.45 22.38
N GLY A 501 -48.51 13.19 21.97
CA GLY A 501 -49.78 12.59 21.60
C GLY A 501 -50.19 12.92 20.17
N ALA A 502 -49.20 13.04 19.27
CA ALA A 502 -49.39 13.08 17.82
C ALA A 502 -49.51 11.65 17.26
N GLU A 503 -50.10 11.53 16.07
CA GLU A 503 -50.29 10.26 15.34
C GLU A 503 -49.25 10.04 14.25
#